data_AF-A0A522FUX4-F1
#
_entry.id   AF-A0A522FUX4-F1
#
_cell.length_a   1.000
_cell.length_b   1.000
_cell.length_c   1.000
_cell.angle_alpha   90.00
_cell.angle_beta   90.00
_cell.angle_gamma   90.00
#
_symmetry.space_group_name_H-M   'P 1'
#
loop_
_entity.id
_entity.type
_entity.pdbx_description
1 polymer ?
#
loop_
_entity_poly.entity_id
_entity_poly.type
_entity_poly.pdbx_seq_one_letter_code
_entity_poly.pdbx_strand_id
1 'polypeptide(L)'
;MKKSFLFSFILSILIGSVSIQDAYSHCDTKSGPVISAAKEAIKTGNVNLVLIWVKPDAEEIIKKAFKNTLDVRKTNPKVQELADNYFFETLVRIHRQGEGAPYTGIKEDTEIEPPIQASDKALESSSDSDVLKLLNQHIQVGVSVKFNNMITAKNFDKNNVGAGREFVEKYVTFMHYVEGIYNAASKLPAHSVEHSQADGHGNVKHENGTVSQAVHSTSEHDTTGHLLIIGATVLVVAVQIITSKRRKV
;
A
#
# COMPACT_ATOMS: atom_id res chain seq x y z
N MET A 1 40.43 -5.33 31.30
CA MET A 1 39.26 -6.23 31.35
C MET A 1 38.37 -6.00 30.14
N LYS A 2 37.85 -7.06 29.52
CA LYS A 2 36.87 -7.00 28.41
C LYS A 2 35.45 -6.97 28.99
N LYS A 3 34.57 -6.06 28.53
CA LYS A 3 33.08 -6.12 28.52
C LYS A 3 32.47 -4.72 28.34
N SER A 4 32.26 -4.28 27.10
CA SER A 4 31.42 -3.11 26.77
C SER A 4 31.04 -2.96 25.29
N PHE A 5 31.50 -3.84 24.39
CA PHE A 5 31.24 -3.73 22.94
C PHE A 5 29.97 -4.45 22.45
N LEU A 6 29.13 -4.96 23.35
CA LEU A 6 28.01 -5.84 23.00
C LEU A 6 26.62 -5.17 23.02
N PHE A 7 26.55 -3.84 23.15
CA PHE A 7 25.28 -3.09 23.23
C PHE A 7 24.98 -2.24 21.98
N SER A 8 25.75 -2.40 20.89
CA SER A 8 25.68 -1.54 19.70
C SER A 8 24.99 -2.19 18.49
N PHE A 9 24.33 -3.35 18.64
CA PHE A 9 23.78 -4.11 17.50
C PHE A 9 22.28 -4.47 17.62
N ILE A 10 21.60 -4.09 18.71
CA ILE A 10 20.20 -4.50 18.96
C ILE A 10 19.17 -3.51 18.39
N LEU A 11 19.56 -2.26 18.09
CA LEU A 11 18.61 -1.22 17.64
C LEU A 11 18.35 -1.20 16.11
N SER A 12 18.98 -2.08 15.33
CA SER A 12 18.88 -2.08 13.85
C SER A 12 17.94 -3.13 13.26
N ILE A 13 17.22 -3.89 14.08
CA ILE A 13 16.22 -4.89 13.63
C ILE A 13 14.90 -4.65 14.36
N LEU A 14 14.29 -3.49 14.10
CA LEU A 14 12.86 -3.28 14.29
C LEU A 14 12.27 -2.47 13.13
N ILE A 15 12.68 -2.80 11.90
CA ILE A 15 11.84 -2.58 10.73
C ILE A 15 10.65 -3.51 10.94
N GLY A 16 9.59 -2.96 11.54
CA GLY A 16 8.35 -3.69 11.73
C GLY A 16 7.84 -4.13 10.38
N SER A 17 7.74 -5.44 10.16
CA SER A 17 6.94 -6.02 9.09
C SER A 17 5.49 -5.61 9.35
N VAL A 18 5.10 -4.43 8.86
CA VAL A 18 3.70 -4.04 8.80
C VAL A 18 3.03 -5.02 7.85
N SER A 19 2.36 -6.02 8.40
CA SER A 19 1.55 -6.95 7.61
C SER A 19 0.47 -6.16 6.92
N ILE A 20 0.64 -5.92 5.61
CA ILE A 20 -0.42 -5.41 4.72
C ILE A 20 -1.53 -6.48 4.54
N GLN A 21 -1.39 -7.65 5.19
CA GLN A 21 -2.28 -8.81 5.12
C GLN A 21 -3.74 -8.50 5.44
N ASP A 22 -4.00 -7.54 6.32
CA ASP A 22 -5.35 -7.30 6.85
C ASP A 22 -6.24 -6.60 5.78
N ALA A 23 -5.70 -5.59 5.09
CA ALA A 23 -6.37 -4.96 3.95
C ALA A 23 -6.61 -5.94 2.77
N TYR A 24 -5.80 -6.98 2.64
CA TYR A 24 -6.04 -8.08 1.69
C TYR A 24 -7.13 -9.06 2.13
N SER A 25 -7.51 -9.07 3.42
CA SER A 25 -8.49 -10.03 3.96
C SER A 25 -9.93 -9.67 3.62
N HIS A 26 -10.23 -8.38 3.42
CA HIS A 26 -11.57 -7.91 3.10
C HIS A 26 -12.16 -8.63 1.87
N CYS A 27 -11.37 -8.74 0.79
CA CYS A 27 -11.77 -9.39 -0.45
C CYS A 27 -12.09 -10.88 -0.30
N ASP A 28 -11.43 -11.60 0.62
CA ASP A 28 -11.56 -13.05 0.81
C ASP A 28 -12.37 -13.49 2.06
N THR A 29 -13.08 -12.57 2.72
CA THR A 29 -14.10 -12.88 3.76
C THR A 29 -15.38 -13.52 3.19
N LYS A 30 -16.14 -14.22 4.04
CA LYS A 30 -17.46 -14.82 3.70
C LYS A 30 -18.50 -13.80 3.20
N SER A 31 -18.42 -12.57 3.68
CA SER A 31 -19.27 -11.44 3.26
C SER A 31 -18.58 -10.48 2.30
N GLY A 32 -17.30 -10.73 1.97
CA GLY A 32 -16.48 -9.90 1.09
C GLY A 32 -17.00 -9.83 -0.35
N PRO A 33 -16.51 -8.85 -1.13
CA PRO A 33 -17.06 -8.54 -2.45
C PRO A 33 -16.91 -9.69 -3.46
N VAL A 34 -15.81 -10.46 -3.40
CA VAL A 34 -15.57 -11.62 -4.27
C VAL A 34 -16.61 -12.74 -4.01
N ILE A 35 -16.89 -13.03 -2.75
CA ILE A 35 -17.88 -14.05 -2.36
C ILE A 35 -19.31 -13.55 -2.63
N SER A 36 -19.58 -12.27 -2.40
CA SER A 36 -20.87 -11.64 -2.74
C SER A 36 -21.14 -11.67 -4.24
N ALA A 37 -20.15 -11.39 -5.08
CA ALA A 37 -20.23 -11.55 -6.53
C ALA A 37 -20.44 -13.03 -6.93
N ALA A 38 -19.79 -13.99 -6.27
CA ALA A 38 -19.98 -15.41 -6.52
C ALA A 38 -21.40 -15.89 -6.18
N LYS A 39 -21.96 -15.43 -5.05
CA LYS A 39 -23.35 -15.72 -4.64
C LYS A 39 -24.35 -15.21 -5.69
N GLU A 40 -24.18 -13.97 -6.17
CA GLU A 40 -25.07 -13.40 -7.19
C GLU A 40 -24.88 -14.05 -8.57
N ALA A 41 -23.64 -14.38 -8.96
CA ALA A 41 -23.36 -15.14 -10.18
C ALA A 41 -24.07 -16.49 -10.17
N ILE A 42 -23.94 -17.25 -9.08
CA ILE A 42 -24.58 -18.56 -8.90
C ILE A 42 -26.12 -18.45 -8.92
N LYS A 43 -26.68 -17.40 -8.30
CA LYS A 43 -28.13 -17.12 -8.25
C LYS A 43 -28.70 -16.75 -9.62
N THR A 44 -27.97 -15.96 -10.41
CA THR A 44 -28.41 -15.48 -11.73
C THR A 44 -28.00 -16.39 -12.89
N GLY A 45 -27.06 -17.32 -12.68
CA GLY A 45 -26.41 -18.09 -13.73
C GLY A 45 -25.39 -17.28 -14.54
N ASN A 46 -25.07 -16.05 -14.16
CA ASN A 46 -24.20 -15.16 -14.92
C ASN A 46 -22.75 -15.19 -14.42
N VAL A 47 -21.89 -15.95 -15.11
CA VAL A 47 -20.46 -16.05 -14.79
C VAL A 47 -19.71 -14.71 -14.91
N ASN A 48 -20.18 -13.76 -15.72
CA ASN A 48 -19.44 -12.51 -15.95
C ASN A 48 -19.28 -11.67 -14.67
N LEU A 49 -20.16 -11.85 -13.68
CA LEU A 49 -20.08 -11.18 -12.37
C LEU A 49 -18.84 -11.59 -11.55
N VAL A 50 -18.26 -12.78 -11.81
CA VAL A 50 -17.03 -13.25 -11.14
C VAL A 50 -15.77 -13.07 -11.98
N LEU A 51 -15.89 -13.00 -13.31
CA LEU A 51 -14.71 -12.90 -14.19
C LEU A 51 -13.95 -11.57 -14.00
N ILE A 52 -14.65 -10.50 -13.61
CA ILE A 52 -14.02 -9.20 -13.28
C ILE A 52 -13.06 -9.25 -12.09
N TRP A 53 -13.11 -10.31 -11.26
CA TRP A 53 -12.28 -10.48 -10.07
C TRP A 53 -11.01 -11.30 -10.31
N VAL A 54 -10.78 -11.80 -11.54
CA VAL A 54 -9.63 -12.65 -11.86
C VAL A 54 -8.83 -12.11 -13.04
N LYS A 55 -7.59 -12.58 -13.21
CA LYS A 55 -6.78 -12.25 -14.39
C LYS A 55 -7.33 -12.99 -15.64
N PRO A 56 -7.17 -12.43 -16.86
CA PRO A 56 -7.76 -12.99 -18.08
C PRO A 56 -7.34 -14.44 -18.38
N ASP A 57 -6.11 -14.82 -18.03
CA ASP A 57 -5.58 -16.18 -18.18
C ASP A 57 -6.27 -17.23 -17.30
N ALA A 58 -6.92 -16.80 -16.22
CA ALA A 58 -7.65 -17.66 -15.31
C ALA A 58 -9.15 -17.78 -15.61
N GLU A 59 -9.69 -17.02 -16.59
CA GLU A 59 -11.13 -17.03 -16.92
C GLU A 59 -11.68 -18.43 -17.20
N GLU A 60 -10.98 -19.24 -18.02
CA GLU A 60 -11.45 -20.57 -18.41
C GLU A 60 -11.50 -21.55 -17.23
N ILE A 61 -10.62 -21.38 -16.24
CA ILE A 61 -10.65 -22.14 -14.98
C ILE A 61 -11.93 -21.80 -14.21
N ILE A 62 -12.26 -20.50 -14.09
CA ILE A 62 -13.46 -20.03 -13.40
C ILE A 62 -14.74 -20.44 -14.14
N LYS A 63 -14.81 -20.26 -15.47
CA LYS A 63 -15.95 -20.69 -16.30
C LYS A 63 -16.24 -22.19 -16.14
N LYS A 64 -15.20 -23.03 -16.14
CA LYS A 64 -15.33 -24.47 -15.92
C LYS A 64 -15.80 -24.82 -14.50
N ALA A 65 -15.22 -24.20 -13.47
CA ALA A 65 -15.62 -24.42 -12.08
C ALA A 65 -17.07 -23.97 -11.83
N PHE A 66 -17.46 -22.81 -12.37
CA PHE A 66 -18.81 -22.26 -12.29
C PHE A 66 -19.85 -23.17 -12.95
N LYS A 67 -19.57 -23.64 -14.17
CA LYS A 67 -20.45 -24.59 -14.87
C LYS A 67 -20.64 -25.88 -14.07
N ASN A 68 -19.55 -26.51 -13.64
CA ASN A 68 -19.62 -27.74 -12.83
C ASN A 68 -20.47 -27.54 -11.56
N THR A 69 -20.34 -26.39 -10.91
CA THR A 69 -21.12 -26.03 -9.72
C THR A 69 -22.61 -25.91 -10.04
N LEU A 70 -23.00 -25.20 -11.11
CA LEU A 70 -24.40 -25.10 -11.54
C LEU A 70 -25.02 -26.44 -11.96
N ASP A 71 -24.21 -27.35 -12.51
CA ASP A 71 -24.66 -28.68 -12.94
C ASP A 71 -24.95 -29.60 -11.73
N VAL A 72 -24.07 -29.62 -10.72
CA VAL A 72 -24.21 -30.55 -9.57
C VAL A 72 -25.04 -30.01 -8.40
N ARG A 73 -25.07 -28.68 -8.18
CA ARG A 73 -25.70 -28.08 -6.97
C ARG A 73 -27.21 -28.36 -6.83
N LYS A 74 -27.86 -28.82 -7.91
CA LYS A 74 -29.31 -29.09 -7.95
C LYS A 74 -29.72 -30.42 -7.31
N THR A 75 -28.77 -31.28 -6.91
CA THR A 75 -29.09 -32.64 -6.42
C THR A 75 -29.80 -32.66 -5.07
N ASN A 76 -29.28 -31.94 -4.06
CA ASN A 76 -29.88 -31.79 -2.72
C ASN A 76 -29.16 -30.66 -1.95
N PRO A 77 -29.70 -30.16 -0.81
CA PRO A 77 -29.11 -29.03 -0.08
C PRO A 77 -27.65 -29.23 0.36
N LYS A 78 -27.24 -30.45 0.74
CA LYS A 78 -25.86 -30.74 1.16
C LYS A 78 -24.89 -30.74 -0.02
N VAL A 79 -25.33 -31.20 -1.20
CA VAL A 79 -24.55 -31.10 -2.44
C VAL A 79 -24.49 -29.66 -2.93
N GLN A 80 -25.57 -28.88 -2.74
CA GLN A 80 -25.57 -27.45 -3.04
C GLN A 80 -24.52 -26.71 -2.22
N GLU A 81 -24.52 -26.88 -0.90
CA GLU A 81 -23.54 -26.26 0.02
C GLU A 81 -22.09 -26.63 -0.37
N LEU A 82 -21.84 -27.91 -0.62
CA LEU A 82 -20.50 -28.37 -1.01
C LEU A 82 -20.04 -27.81 -2.36
N ALA A 83 -20.93 -27.72 -3.35
CA ALA A 83 -20.64 -27.19 -4.67
C ALA A 83 -20.42 -25.67 -4.65
N ASP A 84 -21.24 -24.94 -3.91
CA ASP A 84 -21.11 -23.50 -3.71
C ASP A 84 -19.80 -23.18 -2.99
N ASN A 85 -19.47 -23.87 -1.89
CA ASN A 85 -18.20 -23.70 -1.17
C ASN A 85 -16.97 -24.04 -2.02
N TYR A 86 -17.00 -25.14 -2.79
CA TYR A 86 -15.94 -25.49 -3.75
C TYR A 86 -15.67 -24.36 -4.76
N PHE A 87 -16.75 -23.73 -5.25
CA PHE A 87 -16.63 -22.60 -6.17
C PHE A 87 -16.05 -21.37 -5.49
N PHE A 88 -16.52 -21.04 -4.29
CA PHE A 88 -16.04 -19.92 -3.48
C PHE A 88 -14.53 -20.04 -3.20
N GLU A 89 -14.06 -21.19 -2.72
CA GLU A 89 -12.64 -21.45 -2.46
C GLU A 89 -11.80 -21.38 -3.74
N THR A 90 -12.35 -21.88 -4.87
CA THR A 90 -11.67 -21.83 -6.17
C THR A 90 -11.54 -20.39 -6.67
N LEU A 91 -12.60 -19.60 -6.61
CA LEU A 91 -12.59 -18.21 -7.06
C LEU A 91 -11.64 -17.36 -6.20
N VAL A 92 -11.76 -17.45 -4.87
CA VAL A 92 -10.88 -16.73 -3.94
C VAL A 92 -9.42 -17.10 -4.18
N ARG A 93 -9.08 -18.39 -4.26
CA ARG A 93 -7.70 -18.82 -4.50
C ARG A 93 -7.12 -18.25 -5.80
N ILE A 94 -7.90 -18.20 -6.87
CA ILE A 94 -7.48 -17.65 -8.17
C ILE A 94 -7.39 -16.11 -8.14
N HIS A 95 -8.33 -15.43 -7.47
CA HIS A 95 -8.29 -13.99 -7.24
C HIS A 95 -7.00 -13.59 -6.49
N ARG A 96 -6.73 -14.21 -5.33
CA ARG A 96 -5.53 -13.96 -4.52
C ARG A 96 -4.24 -14.27 -5.29
N GLN A 97 -4.22 -15.34 -6.10
CA GLN A 97 -3.10 -15.62 -7.00
C GLN A 97 -2.89 -14.50 -8.03
N GLY A 98 -3.96 -13.90 -8.56
CA GLY A 98 -3.91 -12.75 -9.46
C GLY A 98 -3.39 -11.46 -8.82
N GLU A 99 -3.46 -11.35 -7.49
CA GLU A 99 -2.86 -10.29 -6.69
C GLU A 99 -1.39 -10.57 -6.29
N GLY A 100 -0.87 -11.77 -6.62
CA GLY A 100 0.44 -12.24 -6.17
C GLY A 100 0.47 -12.69 -4.70
N ALA A 101 -0.69 -12.95 -4.10
CA ALA A 101 -0.85 -13.21 -2.67
C ALA A 101 -1.23 -14.68 -2.37
N PRO A 102 -0.83 -15.22 -1.20
CA PRO A 102 -1.10 -16.61 -0.85
C PRO A 102 -2.57 -16.82 -0.44
N TYR A 103 -3.20 -17.85 -1.00
CA TYR A 103 -4.49 -18.35 -0.51
C TYR A 103 -4.31 -19.01 0.87
N THR A 104 -5.12 -18.59 1.84
CA THR A 104 -5.04 -19.05 3.24
C THR A 104 -6.42 -19.35 3.82
N GLY A 105 -7.31 -19.91 2.98
CA GLY A 105 -8.73 -20.15 3.29
C GLY A 105 -9.60 -18.91 3.08
N ILE A 106 -10.90 -19.12 2.87
CA ILE A 106 -11.92 -18.07 3.01
C ILE A 106 -11.91 -17.59 4.47
N LYS A 107 -11.93 -16.29 4.70
CA LYS A 107 -11.89 -15.71 6.05
C LYS A 107 -13.28 -15.66 6.67
N GLU A 108 -13.32 -15.86 7.99
CA GLU A 108 -14.48 -15.48 8.79
C GLU A 108 -14.68 -13.96 8.70
N ASP A 109 -15.91 -13.50 8.86
CA ASP A 109 -16.21 -12.08 8.83
C ASP A 109 -15.63 -11.41 10.09
N THR A 110 -14.62 -10.55 9.89
CA THR A 110 -13.96 -9.75 10.93
C THR A 110 -14.33 -8.27 10.82
N GLU A 111 -13.93 -7.46 11.79
CA GLU A 111 -14.10 -6.01 11.72
C GLU A 111 -13.24 -5.45 10.57
N ILE A 112 -13.90 -5.03 9.48
CA ILE A 112 -13.24 -4.40 8.33
C ILE A 112 -12.54 -3.11 8.78
N GLU A 113 -11.31 -2.90 8.35
CA GLU A 113 -10.53 -1.74 8.77
C GLU A 113 -11.27 -0.44 8.38
N PRO A 114 -11.34 0.57 9.28
CA PRO A 114 -12.03 1.83 9.00
C PRO A 114 -11.72 2.50 7.63
N PRO A 115 -10.47 2.55 7.11
CA PRO A 115 -10.22 3.09 5.77
C PRO A 115 -10.80 2.24 4.63
N ILE A 116 -10.88 0.91 4.77
CA ILE A 116 -11.48 0.02 3.77
C ILE A 116 -13.00 0.21 3.78
N GLN A 117 -13.64 0.13 4.95
CA GLN A 117 -15.08 0.36 5.08
C GLN A 117 -15.50 1.77 4.59
N ALA A 118 -14.68 2.80 4.83
CA ALA A 118 -14.92 4.13 4.29
C ALA A 118 -14.80 4.17 2.74
N SER A 119 -13.91 3.37 2.17
CA SER A 119 -13.72 3.25 0.72
C SER A 119 -14.89 2.53 0.03
N ASP A 120 -15.43 1.47 0.64
CA ASP A 120 -16.63 0.79 0.14
C ASP A 120 -17.84 1.75 0.13
N LYS A 121 -18.05 2.49 1.23
CA LYS A 121 -19.09 3.52 1.32
C LYS A 121 -18.87 4.66 0.33
N ALA A 122 -17.62 5.01 0.02
CA ALA A 122 -17.29 6.02 -0.98
C ALA A 122 -17.68 5.57 -2.40
N LEU A 123 -17.53 4.27 -2.70
CA LEU A 123 -18.00 3.66 -3.96
C LEU A 123 -19.53 3.69 -4.04
N GLU A 124 -20.24 3.27 -2.98
CA GLU A 124 -21.71 3.28 -2.94
C GLU A 124 -22.31 4.70 -3.06
N SER A 125 -21.70 5.68 -2.38
CA SER A 125 -22.18 7.06 -2.33
C SER A 125 -21.61 7.97 -3.43
N SER A 126 -20.66 7.48 -4.23
CA SER A 126 -19.88 8.27 -5.20
C SER A 126 -19.22 9.52 -4.59
N SER A 127 -18.67 9.40 -3.38
CA SER A 127 -18.11 10.52 -2.61
C SER A 127 -16.92 10.08 -1.73
N ASP A 128 -15.77 10.72 -1.90
CA ASP A 128 -14.53 10.44 -1.15
C ASP A 128 -14.42 11.17 0.20
N SER A 129 -15.40 12.02 0.52
CA SER A 129 -15.38 12.94 1.68
C SER A 129 -15.06 12.26 3.01
N ASP A 130 -15.70 11.13 3.32
CA ASP A 130 -15.48 10.41 4.59
C ASP A 130 -14.12 9.69 4.62
N VAL A 131 -13.61 9.22 3.47
CA VAL A 131 -12.26 8.66 3.34
C VAL A 131 -11.21 9.74 3.62
N LEU A 132 -11.31 10.88 2.93
CA LEU A 132 -10.42 12.02 3.11
C LEU A 132 -10.44 12.54 4.56
N LYS A 133 -11.62 12.66 5.15
CA LYS A 133 -11.80 13.07 6.55
C LYS A 133 -11.10 12.11 7.52
N LEU A 134 -11.30 10.80 7.36
CA LEU A 134 -10.69 9.77 8.21
C LEU A 134 -9.16 9.79 8.10
N LEU A 135 -8.63 9.81 6.88
CA LEU A 135 -7.18 9.83 6.63
C LEU A 135 -6.54 11.12 7.17
N ASN A 136 -7.13 12.28 6.89
CA ASN A 136 -6.61 13.57 7.38
C ASN A 136 -6.61 13.66 8.90
N GLN A 137 -7.67 13.20 9.58
CA GLN A 137 -7.72 13.16 11.04
C GLN A 137 -6.62 12.26 11.62
N HIS A 138 -6.42 11.07 11.06
CA HIS A 138 -5.39 10.14 11.55
C HIS A 138 -3.97 10.68 11.33
N ILE A 139 -3.70 11.23 10.13
CA ILE A 139 -2.43 11.87 9.80
C ILE A 139 -2.16 13.08 10.71
N GLN A 140 -3.14 13.97 10.90
CA GLN A 140 -2.99 15.17 11.74
C GLN A 140 -2.64 14.80 13.19
N VAL A 141 -3.33 13.81 13.78
CA VAL A 141 -3.03 13.33 15.13
C VAL A 141 -1.61 12.74 15.20
N GLY A 142 -1.25 11.85 14.28
CA GLY A 142 0.06 11.19 14.29
C GLY A 142 1.23 12.16 14.10
N VAL A 143 1.09 13.13 13.19
CA VAL A 143 2.07 14.22 12.97
C VAL A 143 2.22 15.04 14.24
N SER A 144 1.10 15.50 14.82
CA SER A 144 1.09 16.36 16.00
C SER A 144 1.75 15.68 17.22
N VAL A 145 1.39 14.43 17.50
CA VAL A 145 1.94 13.66 18.63
C VAL A 145 3.45 13.44 18.46
N LYS A 146 3.90 12.98 17.29
CA LYS A 146 5.33 12.69 17.08
C LYS A 146 6.18 13.97 17.04
N PHE A 147 5.67 15.06 16.45
CA PHE A 147 6.34 16.36 16.49
C PHE A 147 6.45 16.89 17.93
N ASN A 148 5.38 16.81 18.72
CA ASN A 148 5.39 17.24 20.12
C ASN A 148 6.37 16.43 20.98
N ASN A 149 6.48 15.12 20.75
CA ASN A 149 7.48 14.28 21.42
C ASN A 149 8.91 14.71 21.07
N MET A 150 9.20 14.94 19.77
CA MET A 150 10.50 15.42 19.29
C MET A 150 10.86 16.81 19.86
N ILE A 151 9.95 17.78 19.78
CA ILE A 151 10.25 19.16 20.21
C ILE A 151 10.44 19.26 21.73
N THR A 152 9.70 18.47 22.50
CA THR A 152 9.86 18.37 23.97
C THR A 152 11.25 17.85 24.34
N ALA A 153 11.76 16.84 23.62
CA ALA A 153 13.09 16.28 23.86
C ALA A 153 14.25 17.18 23.35
N LYS A 154 13.98 18.16 22.49
CA LYS A 154 15.02 18.98 21.82
C LYS A 154 15.90 19.79 22.76
N ASN A 155 15.36 20.22 23.91
CA ASN A 155 16.07 21.09 24.87
C ASN A 155 16.81 20.28 25.94
N PHE A 156 17.64 19.33 25.51
CA PHE A 156 18.48 18.51 26.40
C PHE A 156 19.80 19.21 26.78
N ASP A 157 20.40 18.83 27.91
CA ASP A 157 21.77 19.23 28.25
C ASP A 157 22.77 18.61 27.26
N LYS A 158 23.55 19.46 26.58
CA LYS A 158 24.54 19.06 25.58
C LYS A 158 25.67 18.17 26.14
N ASN A 159 25.86 18.15 27.46
CA ASN A 159 26.81 17.23 28.11
C ASN A 159 26.16 15.87 28.46
N ASN A 160 24.83 15.77 28.44
CA ASN A 160 24.10 14.53 28.67
C ASN A 160 23.85 13.80 27.35
N VAL A 161 24.78 12.90 26.99
CA VAL A 161 24.69 12.04 25.80
C VAL A 161 23.45 11.14 25.80
N GLY A 162 22.92 10.76 26.97
CA GLY A 162 21.70 9.94 27.08
C GLY A 162 20.47 10.70 26.60
N ALA A 163 20.25 11.90 27.12
CA ALA A 163 19.16 12.78 26.71
C ALA A 163 19.29 13.22 25.23
N GLY A 164 20.52 13.41 24.74
CA GLY A 164 20.77 13.66 23.32
C GLY A 164 20.38 12.49 22.40
N ARG A 165 20.55 11.24 22.85
CA ARG A 165 20.10 10.04 22.11
C ARG A 165 18.58 9.93 22.08
N GLU A 166 17.91 10.23 23.19
CA GLU A 166 16.43 10.26 23.27
C GLU A 166 15.84 11.28 22.29
N PHE A 167 16.45 12.46 22.16
CA PHE A 167 16.07 13.43 21.12
C PHE A 167 16.26 12.87 19.71
N VAL A 168 17.41 12.25 19.41
CA VAL A 168 17.69 11.67 18.08
C VAL A 168 16.70 10.56 17.72
N GLU A 169 16.36 9.68 18.67
CA GLU A 169 15.35 8.64 18.47
C GLU A 169 13.98 9.23 18.08
N LYS A 170 13.53 10.25 18.81
CA LYS A 170 12.26 10.95 18.53
C LYS A 170 12.30 11.73 17.22
N TYR A 171 13.45 12.34 16.88
CA TYR A 171 13.68 13.02 15.61
C TYR A 171 13.57 12.05 14.42
N VAL A 172 14.30 10.94 14.45
CA VAL A 172 14.27 9.91 13.39
C VAL A 172 12.87 9.29 13.27
N THR A 173 12.21 9.02 14.40
CA THR A 173 10.82 8.51 14.44
C THR A 173 9.83 9.47 13.77
N PHE A 174 9.99 10.79 13.96
CA PHE A 174 9.15 11.78 13.29
C PHE A 174 9.45 11.85 11.79
N MET A 175 10.72 11.84 11.39
CA MET A 175 11.13 11.91 9.98
C MET A 175 10.62 10.71 9.18
N HIS A 176 10.86 9.47 9.64
CA HIS A 176 10.36 8.27 8.96
C HIS A 176 8.83 8.22 8.88
N TYR A 177 8.12 8.79 9.86
CA TYR A 177 6.65 8.83 9.82
C TYR A 177 6.13 9.79 8.73
N VAL A 178 6.70 10.99 8.62
CA VAL A 178 6.32 11.96 7.59
C VAL A 178 6.73 11.46 6.20
N GLU A 179 7.95 10.91 6.06
CA GLU A 179 8.42 10.27 4.83
C GLU A 179 7.52 9.08 4.42
N GLY A 180 7.09 8.25 5.38
CA GLY A 180 6.18 7.14 5.14
C GLY A 180 4.84 7.59 4.56
N ILE A 181 4.22 8.64 5.13
CA ILE A 181 2.99 9.23 4.60
C ILE A 181 3.21 9.79 3.20
N TYR A 182 4.26 10.58 3.00
CA TYR A 182 4.57 11.18 1.70
C TYR A 182 4.78 10.11 0.62
N ASN A 183 5.55 9.08 0.92
CA ASN A 183 5.82 7.98 -0.01
C ASN A 183 4.57 7.14 -0.31
N ALA A 184 3.68 6.93 0.67
CA ALA A 184 2.42 6.21 0.46
C ALA A 184 1.45 7.01 -0.43
N ALA A 185 1.43 8.34 -0.31
CA ALA A 185 0.63 9.22 -1.16
C ALA A 185 1.22 9.45 -2.56
N SER A 186 2.54 9.27 -2.73
CA SER A 186 3.26 9.58 -3.99
C SER A 186 3.50 8.37 -4.89
N LYS A 187 3.25 7.13 -4.41
CA LYS A 187 3.43 5.90 -5.18
C LYS A 187 2.08 5.34 -5.61
N LEU A 188 2.01 4.81 -6.83
CA LEU A 188 0.85 4.03 -7.26
C LEU A 188 0.71 2.77 -6.38
N PRO A 189 -0.52 2.32 -6.07
CA PRO A 189 -0.74 1.05 -5.40
C PRO A 189 -0.10 -0.12 -6.17
N ALA A 190 0.41 -1.12 -5.45
CA ALA A 190 1.24 -2.21 -5.97
C ALA A 190 0.54 -3.18 -6.96
N HIS A 191 -0.67 -2.88 -7.42
CA HIS A 191 -1.46 -3.70 -8.33
C HIS A 191 -1.40 -3.26 -9.81
N SER A 192 -0.69 -2.16 -10.12
CA SER A 192 -0.41 -1.75 -11.50
C SER A 192 0.72 -2.58 -12.14
N VAL A 193 0.43 -3.83 -12.48
CA VAL A 193 1.23 -4.59 -13.46
C VAL A 193 0.82 -4.10 -14.85
N GLU A 194 1.53 -3.10 -15.38
CA GLU A 194 1.37 -2.71 -16.78
C GLU A 194 1.86 -3.84 -17.71
N HIS A 195 0.93 -4.45 -18.44
CA HIS A 195 1.27 -5.28 -19.59
C HIS A 195 1.58 -4.39 -20.80
N SER A 196 2.79 -3.85 -20.86
CA SER A 196 3.34 -3.26 -22.08
C SER A 196 3.78 -4.36 -23.06
N GLN A 197 2.80 -5.06 -23.65
CA GLN A 197 3.01 -5.84 -24.87
C GLN A 197 2.84 -4.91 -26.08
N ALA A 198 3.96 -4.53 -26.68
CA ALA A 198 4.01 -3.82 -27.96
C ALA A 198 4.52 -4.78 -29.05
N ASP A 199 3.60 -5.33 -29.84
CA ASP A 199 3.88 -6.10 -31.05
C ASP A 199 2.75 -5.87 -32.07
N GLY A 200 3.08 -5.75 -33.36
CA GLY A 200 2.09 -5.91 -34.45
C GLY A 200 1.71 -4.66 -35.27
N HIS A 201 2.58 -4.33 -36.24
CA HIS A 201 2.35 -3.51 -37.44
C HIS A 201 0.89 -3.28 -37.92
N GLY A 202 0.57 -2.01 -38.24
CA GLY A 202 -0.55 -1.62 -39.09
C GLY A 202 -0.23 -0.35 -39.88
N ASN A 203 0.10 -0.47 -41.18
CA ASN A 203 0.56 0.64 -42.02
C ASN A 203 -0.60 1.27 -42.81
N VAL A 204 -1.01 2.51 -42.46
CA VAL A 204 -1.88 3.33 -43.30
C VAL A 204 -1.38 4.79 -43.29
N LYS A 205 -1.05 5.31 -44.49
CA LYS A 205 -0.78 6.75 -44.71
C LYS A 205 -2.10 7.52 -44.78
N HIS A 206 -2.17 8.68 -44.13
CA HIS A 206 -2.89 9.85 -44.65
C HIS A 206 -2.22 11.15 -44.18
N GLU A 207 -1.71 11.93 -45.12
CA GLU A 207 -1.49 13.39 -45.00
C GLU A 207 -2.88 14.08 -45.18
N ASN A 208 -3.15 15.32 -44.79
CA ASN A 208 -2.33 16.42 -44.28
C ASN A 208 -3.23 17.41 -43.48
N GLY A 209 -2.72 18.18 -42.51
CA GLY A 209 -3.58 19.10 -41.73
C GLY A 209 -2.96 19.85 -40.52
N THR A 210 -1.95 20.70 -40.75
CA THR A 210 -1.45 21.73 -39.80
C THR A 210 -2.57 22.74 -39.42
N VAL A 211 -2.62 23.47 -38.28
CA VAL A 211 -1.67 23.97 -37.24
C VAL A 211 -2.44 23.87 -35.87
N SER A 212 -1.91 23.78 -34.64
CA SER A 212 -0.87 24.59 -33.98
C SER A 212 -0.24 23.99 -32.72
N GLN A 213 1.06 24.30 -32.56
CA GLN A 213 1.88 24.40 -31.34
C GLN A 213 1.18 25.05 -30.13
N ALA A 214 1.65 24.93 -28.88
CA ALA A 214 2.58 23.98 -28.23
C ALA A 214 2.67 24.31 -26.73
N VAL A 215 2.85 23.31 -25.85
CA VAL A 215 3.64 23.46 -24.61
C VAL A 215 4.44 22.19 -24.38
N HIS A 216 5.75 22.30 -24.61
CA HIS A 216 6.74 21.35 -24.13
C HIS A 216 7.29 21.89 -22.81
N SER A 217 7.05 21.18 -21.71
CA SER A 217 7.79 21.40 -20.46
C SER A 217 8.47 20.09 -20.06
N THR A 218 9.79 20.14 -20.10
CA THR A 218 10.74 19.09 -19.81
C THR A 218 10.50 18.40 -18.47
N SER A 219 10.75 17.09 -18.43
CA SER A 219 11.15 16.40 -17.20
C SER A 219 12.45 17.05 -16.68
N GLU A 220 12.34 17.87 -15.64
CA GLU A 220 13.50 18.23 -14.84
C GLU A 220 13.81 17.09 -13.88
N HIS A 221 15.04 16.59 -13.95
CA HIS A 221 15.57 15.58 -13.05
C HIS A 221 15.82 16.26 -11.69
N ASP A 222 14.99 15.97 -10.68
CA ASP A 222 15.07 16.65 -9.38
C ASP A 222 16.39 16.35 -8.63
N THR A 223 17.38 17.21 -8.89
CA THR A 223 18.64 17.27 -8.15
C THR A 223 18.54 18.18 -6.93
N THR A 224 17.45 18.93 -6.80
CA THR A 224 17.19 19.92 -5.75
C THR A 224 17.03 19.26 -4.38
N GLY A 225 16.29 18.15 -4.31
CA GLY A 225 16.17 17.35 -3.08
C GLY A 225 17.52 16.87 -2.54
N HIS A 226 18.39 16.37 -3.40
CA HIS A 226 19.75 15.94 -3.02
C HIS A 226 20.65 17.12 -2.62
N LEU A 227 20.57 18.26 -3.33
CA LEU A 227 21.32 19.48 -2.99
C LEU A 227 20.95 20.03 -1.61
N LEU A 228 19.69 19.96 -1.20
CA LEU A 228 19.26 20.38 0.15
C LEU A 228 19.81 19.47 1.25
N ILE A 229 19.83 18.15 1.04
CA ILE A 229 20.36 17.17 2.01
C ILE A 229 21.90 17.31 2.14
N ILE A 230 22.61 17.51 1.02
CA ILE A 230 24.06 17.73 1.00
C ILE A 230 24.40 19.11 1.61
N GLY A 231 23.64 20.16 1.29
CA GLY A 231 23.83 21.49 1.86
C GLY A 231 23.68 21.52 3.39
N ALA A 232 22.66 20.82 3.92
CA ALA A 232 22.43 20.71 5.36
C ALA A 232 23.58 19.97 6.08
N THR A 233 24.09 18.89 5.51
CA THR A 233 25.21 18.12 6.11
C THR A 233 26.53 18.88 6.04
N VAL A 234 26.84 19.55 4.94
CA VAL A 234 28.05 20.39 4.82
C VAL A 234 28.02 21.57 5.80
N LEU A 235 26.85 22.20 6.01
CA LEU A 235 26.71 23.31 6.96
C LEU A 235 27.00 22.86 8.42
N VAL A 236 26.50 21.68 8.82
CA VAL A 236 26.75 21.12 10.16
C VAL A 236 28.25 20.83 10.36
N VAL A 237 28.92 20.24 9.37
CA VAL A 237 30.37 19.96 9.42
C VAL A 237 31.19 21.25 9.47
N ALA A 238 30.84 22.26 8.67
CA ALA A 238 31.51 23.55 8.68
C ALA A 238 31.42 24.25 10.04
N VAL A 239 30.24 24.24 10.67
CA VAL A 239 30.03 24.80 12.03
C VAL A 239 30.84 24.03 13.08
N GLN A 240 30.94 22.71 12.98
CA GLN A 240 31.80 21.89 13.86
C GLN A 240 33.29 22.19 13.67
N ILE A 241 33.77 22.40 12.45
CA ILE A 241 35.18 22.74 12.18
C ILE A 241 35.52 24.15 12.71
N ILE A 242 34.66 25.14 12.48
CA ILE A 242 34.87 26.52 12.97
C ILE A 242 34.87 26.58 14.50
N THR A 243 33.94 25.87 15.17
CA THR A 243 33.89 25.82 16.63
C THR A 243 35.04 25.01 17.25
N SER A 244 35.52 23.97 16.57
CA SER A 244 36.74 23.23 16.95
C SER A 244 37.98 24.12 16.90
N LYS A 245 38.16 24.89 15.82
CA LYS A 245 39.34 25.75 15.63
C LYS A 245 39.42 26.92 16.63
N ARG A 246 38.27 27.43 17.10
CA ARG A 246 38.19 28.47 18.15
C ARG A 246 38.45 27.98 19.58
N ARG A 247 38.61 26.68 19.82
CA ARG A 247 38.98 26.11 21.14
C ARG A 247 40.47 25.80 21.31
N LYS A 248 41.31 26.19 20.35
CA LYS A 248 42.77 25.93 20.34
C LYS A 248 43.63 27.20 20.40
N VAL A 249 43.07 28.29 20.92
CA VAL A 249 43.77 29.53 21.32
C VAL A 249 43.30 29.87 22.73
#